data_AF-A0A5B0PPP8-F1
#
_entry.id   AF-A0A5B0PPP8-F1
#
_cell.length_a   1.000
_cell.length_b   1.000
_cell.length_c   1.000
_cell.angle_alpha   90.00
_cell.angle_beta   90.00
_cell.angle_gamma   90.00
#
_symmetry.space_group_name_H-M   'P 1'
#
loop_
_entity.id
_entity.type
_entity.pdbx_description
1 polymer ?
#
loop_
_entity_poly.entity_id
_entity_poly.type
_entity_poly.pdbx_seq_one_letter_code
_entity_poly.pdbx_strand_id
1 'polypeptide(L)'
;MLIVRLVIIYGIPNESEANKVYQQIGRAGRDGNEARIELIPGPIDRPIGNAEDQPGMDDFKKALVNPMNCPAQVFSRLEDEQAMSCKNYPTFRQCLACRRHSRNLGVRGPL
;
A
#
# COMPACT_ATOMS: atom_id res chain seq x y z
N MET A 1 -22.32 -14.03 -1.83
CA MET A 1 -21.07 -13.30 -1.54
C MET A 1 -21.15 -11.94 -2.21
N LEU A 2 -21.00 -10.82 -1.48
CA LEU A 2 -21.02 -9.50 -2.09
C LEU A 2 -19.71 -9.24 -2.84
N ILE A 3 -19.83 -8.69 -4.05
CA ILE A 3 -18.71 -8.39 -4.93
C ILE A 3 -18.24 -6.95 -4.62
N VAL A 4 -17.11 -6.81 -3.94
CA VAL A 4 -16.57 -5.50 -3.52
C VAL A 4 -15.55 -5.00 -4.56
N ARG A 5 -15.83 -3.84 -5.17
CA ARG A 5 -15.00 -3.19 -6.21
C ARG A 5 -14.25 -1.96 -5.76
N LEU A 6 -14.61 -1.41 -4.60
CA LEU A 6 -14.01 -0.21 -4.05
C LEU A 6 -13.90 -0.37 -2.54
N VAL A 7 -12.71 -0.13 -2.01
CA VAL A 7 -12.46 0.03 -0.58
C VAL A 7 -11.81 1.39 -0.39
N ILE A 8 -12.41 2.20 0.48
CA ILE A 8 -11.87 3.50 0.87
C ILE A 8 -11.51 3.41 2.35
N ILE A 9 -10.26 3.70 2.68
CA ILE A 9 -9.77 3.82 4.05
C ILE A 9 -9.42 5.29 4.27
N TYR A 10 -10.01 5.90 5.30
CA TYR A 10 -9.66 7.24 5.74
C TYR A 10 -8.54 7.16 6.78
N GLY A 11 -7.44 7.87 6.53
CA GLY A 11 -6.21 7.78 7.30
C GLY A 11 -5.18 6.85 6.66
N ILE A 12 -3.90 7.19 6.81
CA ILE A 12 -2.79 6.32 6.44
C ILE A 12 -2.36 5.51 7.67
N PRO A 13 -2.38 4.16 7.61
CA PRO A 13 -2.03 3.35 8.76
C PRO A 13 -0.56 3.49 9.13
N ASN A 14 -0.30 3.40 10.43
CA ASN A 14 1.02 3.06 10.94
C ASN A 14 1.21 1.52 10.96
N GLU A 15 2.38 1.06 11.36
CA GLU A 15 2.74 -0.38 11.37
C GLU A 15 1.78 -1.20 12.25
N SER A 16 1.45 -0.70 13.44
CA SER A 16 0.52 -1.40 14.36
C SER A 16 -0.92 -1.53 13.81
N GLU A 17 -1.28 -0.70 12.83
CA GLU A 17 -2.58 -0.71 12.17
C GLU A 17 -2.57 -1.48 10.84
N ALA A 18 -1.39 -1.85 10.33
CA ALA A 18 -1.20 -2.39 8.99
C ALA A 18 -1.99 -3.68 8.75
N ASN A 19 -1.94 -4.64 9.68
CA ASN A 19 -2.69 -5.90 9.56
C ASN A 19 -4.21 -5.67 9.48
N LYS A 20 -4.73 -4.72 10.27
CA LYS A 20 -6.16 -4.35 10.22
C LYS A 20 -6.53 -3.79 8.85
N VAL A 21 -5.71 -2.89 8.29
CA VAL A 21 -5.95 -2.35 6.95
C VAL A 21 -5.83 -3.43 5.88
N TYR A 22 -4.85 -4.33 5.98
CA TYR A 22 -4.67 -5.46 5.08
C TYR A 22 -5.93 -6.34 5.01
N GLN A 23 -6.52 -6.67 6.17
CA GLN A 23 -7.77 -7.44 6.23
C GLN A 23 -8.97 -6.68 5.65
N GLN A 24 -9.01 -5.35 5.77
CA GLN A 24 -10.08 -4.53 5.19
C GLN A 24 -10.00 -4.50 3.67
N ILE A 25 -8.80 -4.26 3.11
CA ILE A 25 -8.60 -4.21 1.65
C ILE A 25 -8.74 -5.59 1.00
N GLY A 26 -8.37 -6.67 1.69
CA GLY A 26 -8.55 -8.06 1.25
C GLY A 26 -10.01 -8.54 1.12
N ARG A 27 -10.99 -7.67 1.44
CA ARG A 27 -12.41 -7.90 1.13
C ARG A 27 -12.74 -7.59 -0.33
N ALA A 28 -11.94 -6.76 -0.99
CA ALA A 28 -12.09 -6.41 -2.39
C ALA A 28 -11.63 -7.56 -3.31
N GLY A 29 -12.17 -7.60 -4.54
CA GLY A 29 -11.64 -8.49 -5.59
C GLY A 29 -11.70 -10.00 -5.33
N ARG A 30 -12.55 -10.48 -4.39
CA ARG A 30 -12.64 -11.91 -4.02
C ARG A 30 -13.08 -12.85 -5.15
N ASP A 31 -13.63 -12.31 -6.23
CA ASP A 31 -13.98 -13.01 -7.46
C ASP A 31 -12.83 -13.04 -8.48
N GLY A 32 -11.62 -12.60 -8.10
CA GLY A 32 -10.44 -12.56 -8.96
C GLY A 32 -10.37 -11.36 -9.90
N ASN A 33 -11.40 -10.52 -9.92
CA ASN A 33 -11.43 -9.32 -10.76
C ASN A 33 -10.81 -8.11 -10.07
N GLU A 34 -10.33 -7.15 -10.88
CA GLU A 34 -9.73 -5.90 -10.39
C GLU A 34 -10.68 -5.14 -9.45
N ALA A 35 -10.13 -4.64 -8.34
CA ALA A 35 -10.80 -3.76 -7.41
C ALA A 35 -9.90 -2.57 -7.07
N ARG A 36 -10.53 -1.44 -6.76
CA ARG A 36 -9.85 -0.19 -6.40
C ARG A 36 -9.73 -0.06 -4.89
N ILE A 37 -8.54 0.30 -4.43
CA ILE A 37 -8.25 0.60 -3.03
C ILE A 37 -7.76 2.05 -2.98
N GLU A 38 -8.39 2.86 -2.15
CA GLU A 38 -8.03 4.26 -1.93
C GLU A 38 -7.72 4.47 -0.44
N LEU A 39 -6.49 4.88 -0.14
CA LEU A 39 -6.12 5.39 1.18
C LEU A 39 -6.15 6.92 1.11
N ILE A 40 -7.05 7.55 1.87
CA ILE A 40 -7.23 9.00 1.86
C ILE A 40 -6.49 9.58 3.08
N PRO A 41 -5.39 10.35 2.89
CA PRO A 41 -4.67 10.95 4.00
C PRO A 41 -5.54 11.93 4.80
N GLY A 42 -5.53 11.79 6.11
CA GLY A 42 -6.07 12.73 7.07
C GLY A 42 -5.06 13.81 7.49
N PRO A 43 -5.47 14.75 8.36
CA PRO A 43 -4.62 15.86 8.80
C PRO A 43 -3.30 15.43 9.47
N ILE A 44 -3.32 14.31 10.21
CA ILE A 44 -2.17 13.78 10.96
C ILE A 44 -1.20 12.98 10.10
N ASP A 45 -1.55 12.70 8.83
CA ASP A 45 -0.75 11.86 7.93
C ASP A 45 0.26 12.67 7.11
N ARG A 46 0.30 13.99 7.33
CA ARG A 46 1.27 14.87 6.69
C ARG A 46 2.51 14.98 7.57
N PRO A 47 3.72 14.70 7.04
CA PRO A 47 4.95 14.97 7.76
C PRO A 47 5.03 16.45 8.11
N ILE A 48 5.24 16.76 9.39
CA ILE A 48 5.44 18.13 9.87
C ILE A 48 6.93 18.47 9.78
N GLY A 49 7.33 19.03 8.63
CA GLY A 49 8.73 19.40 8.38
C GLY A 49 9.68 18.21 8.47
N ASN A 50 10.77 18.38 9.21
CA ASN A 50 11.79 17.34 9.46
C ASN A 50 11.62 16.68 10.83
N ALA A 51 10.44 16.75 11.45
CA ALA A 51 10.22 16.13 12.75
C ALA A 51 10.35 14.61 12.64
N GLU A 52 11.47 14.06 13.13
CA GLU A 52 11.70 12.61 13.15
C GLU A 52 10.69 11.88 14.04
N ASP A 53 10.22 12.55 15.09
CA ASP A 53 9.39 12.01 16.18
C ASP A 53 7.90 12.41 16.13
N GLN A 54 7.35 12.69 14.94
CA GLN A 54 5.91 12.97 14.83
C GLN A 54 5.10 11.76 15.36
N PRO A 55 4.22 11.93 16.37
CA PRO A 55 3.46 10.82 16.94
C PRO A 55 2.62 10.11 15.88
N GLY A 56 2.79 8.78 15.79
CA GLY A 56 2.08 7.94 14.82
C GLY A 56 2.62 7.99 13.39
N MET A 57 3.78 8.62 13.15
CA MET A 57 4.49 8.67 11.86
C MET A 57 5.73 7.77 11.88
N ASP A 58 5.52 6.46 11.94
CA ASP A 58 6.60 5.47 11.87
C ASP A 58 7.13 5.28 10.43
N ASP A 59 8.16 4.44 10.29
CA ASP A 59 8.81 4.20 9.00
C ASP A 59 7.86 3.57 7.97
N PHE A 60 6.92 2.73 8.43
CA PHE A 60 5.88 2.16 7.59
C PHE A 60 4.97 3.25 7.00
N LYS A 61 4.47 4.14 7.85
CA LYS A 61 3.63 5.26 7.42
C LYS A 61 4.38 6.25 6.55
N LYS A 62 5.61 6.61 6.91
CA LYS A 62 6.53 7.43 6.09
C LYS A 62 6.72 6.82 4.70
N ALA A 63 6.86 5.50 4.62
CA ALA A 63 6.99 4.80 3.35
C ALA A 63 5.69 4.81 2.53
N LEU A 64 4.52 4.69 3.17
CA LEU A 64 3.20 4.76 2.50
C LEU A 64 2.86 6.15 1.96
N VAL A 65 3.17 7.22 2.71
CA VAL A 65 2.89 8.60 2.26
C VAL A 65 3.85 9.07 1.17
N ASN A 66 4.97 8.38 0.97
CA ASN A 66 5.92 8.72 -0.08
C ASN A 66 5.37 8.33 -1.47
N PRO A 67 5.07 9.30 -2.35
CA PRO A 67 4.45 9.03 -3.65
C PRO A 67 5.35 8.24 -4.61
N MET A 68 6.63 8.11 -4.27
CA MET A 68 7.61 7.37 -5.05
C MET A 68 7.63 5.88 -4.71
N ASN A 69 6.95 5.44 -3.65
CA ASN A 69 6.91 4.04 -3.22
C ASN A 69 5.64 3.35 -3.72
N CYS A 70 5.74 2.05 -3.98
CA CYS A 70 4.57 1.22 -4.29
C CYS A 70 3.86 0.84 -2.98
N PRO A 71 2.58 1.18 -2.77
CA PRO A 71 1.88 0.82 -1.54
C PRO A 71 1.86 -0.70 -1.29
N ALA A 72 1.62 -1.49 -2.34
CA ALA A 72 1.68 -2.96 -2.24
C ALA A 72 3.04 -3.45 -1.74
N GLN A 73 4.14 -2.80 -2.15
CA GLN A 73 5.48 -3.13 -1.68
C GLN A 73 5.72 -2.72 -0.23
N VAL A 74 5.15 -1.60 0.22
CA VAL A 74 5.27 -1.19 1.61
C VAL A 74 4.56 -2.20 2.52
N PHE A 75 3.35 -2.63 2.18
CA PHE A 75 2.65 -3.70 2.91
C PHE A 75 3.41 -5.04 2.83
N SER A 76 3.86 -5.44 1.64
CA SER A 76 4.58 -6.70 1.43
C SER A 76 5.88 -6.76 2.25
N ARG A 77 6.62 -5.66 2.41
CA ARG A 77 7.84 -5.62 3.25
C ARG A 77 7.60 -5.91 4.72
N LEU A 78 6.38 -5.69 5.22
CA LEU A 78 6.07 -5.90 6.63
C LEU A 78 5.84 -7.38 6.94
N GLU A 79 5.25 -8.13 6.00
CA GLU A 79 4.76 -9.49 6.24
C GLU A 79 5.47 -10.56 5.40
N ASP A 80 6.00 -10.21 4.23
CA ASP A 80 6.59 -11.17 3.28
C ASP A 80 8.11 -11.25 3.40
N GLU A 81 8.65 -12.48 3.32
CA GLU A 81 10.10 -12.72 3.24
C GLU A 81 10.75 -12.04 2.03
N GLN A 82 9.99 -11.85 0.94
CA GLN A 82 10.40 -11.14 -0.26
C GLN A 82 9.38 -10.07 -0.64
N ALA A 83 9.83 -8.81 -0.65
CA ALA A 83 8.98 -7.67 -0.96
C ALA A 83 8.53 -7.64 -2.44
N MET A 84 7.26 -7.93 -2.65
CA MET A 84 6.56 -7.88 -3.93
C MET A 84 5.99 -6.49 -4.20
N SER A 85 5.81 -6.13 -5.47
CA SER A 85 5.19 -4.87 -5.88
C SER A 85 4.05 -5.14 -6.85
N CYS A 86 3.26 -4.12 -7.23
CA CYS A 86 2.23 -4.31 -8.26
C CYS A 86 2.79 -4.68 -9.65
N LYS A 87 4.10 -4.53 -9.90
CA LYS A 87 4.73 -5.01 -11.16
C LYS A 87 4.82 -6.53 -11.23
N ASN A 88 4.76 -7.22 -10.09
CA ASN A 88 4.70 -8.67 -10.04
C ASN A 88 3.37 -9.24 -10.55
N TYR A 89 2.37 -8.39 -10.74
CA TYR A 89 1.02 -8.78 -11.17
C TYR A 89 0.65 -8.01 -12.46
N PRO A 90 1.28 -8.34 -13.61
CA PRO A 90 1.21 -7.52 -14.84
C PRO A 90 -0.17 -7.48 -15.49
N THR A 91 -1.08 -8.39 -15.13
CA THR A 91 -2.46 -8.44 -15.61
C THR A 91 -3.35 -7.36 -14.99
N PHE A 92 -2.93 -6.75 -13.88
CA PHE A 92 -3.70 -5.70 -13.18
C PHE A 92 -3.09 -4.31 -13.40
N ARG A 93 -3.88 -3.25 -13.20
CA ARG A 93 -3.36 -1.89 -13.36
C ARG A 93 -2.34 -1.60 -12.28
N GLN A 94 -1.18 -1.11 -12.73
CA GLN A 94 -0.11 -0.71 -11.83
C GLN A 94 -0.44 0.61 -11.13
N CYS A 95 -0.03 0.72 -9.86
CA CYS A 95 -0.07 1.98 -9.13
C CYS A 95 0.77 3.07 -9.82
N LEU A 96 0.52 4.34 -9.48
CA LEU A 96 1.22 5.48 -10.09
C LEU A 96 2.75 5.38 -9.92
N ALA A 97 3.22 4.96 -8.73
CA ALA A 97 4.63 4.84 -8.42
C ALA A 97 5.34 3.80 -9.30
N CYS A 98 4.74 2.63 -9.53
CA CYS A 98 5.31 1.61 -10.41
C CYS A 98 5.26 1.99 -11.89
N ARG A 99 4.22 2.73 -12.32
CA ARG A 99 4.15 3.27 -13.68
C ARG A 99 5.26 4.29 -13.97
N ARG A 100 5.69 5.05 -12.96
CA ARG A 100 6.68 6.13 -13.12
C ARG A 100 8.11 5.75 -12.77
N HIS A 101 8.32 4.77 -11.89
CA HIS A 101 9.65 4.49 -11.33
C HIS A 101 10.05 3.02 -11.48
N SER A 102 11.27 2.80 -11.99
CA SER A 102 11.87 1.48 -12.14
C SER A 102 12.40 0.90 -10.82
N ARG A 103 12.68 1.71 -9.79
CA ARG A 103 13.15 1.20 -8.49
C ARG A 103 12.12 0.37 -7.70
N ASN A 104 10.84 0.46 -8.08
CA ASN A 104 9.73 -0.24 -7.42
C ASN A 104 9.43 -1.59 -8.10
N LEU A 105 10.46 -2.30 -8.58
CA LEU A 105 10.29 -3.53 -9.36
C LEU A 105 9.89 -4.75 -8.51
N GLY A 106 10.07 -4.69 -7.18
CA GLY A 106 10.02 -5.90 -6.35
C GLY A 106 11.09 -6.91 -6.78
N VAL A 107 11.14 -8.07 -6.13
CA VAL A 107 11.91 -9.22 -6.65
C VAL A 107 11.10 -9.84 -7.79
N ARG A 108 11.72 -10.31 -8.88
CA ARG A 108 10.99 -11.12 -9.89
C ARG A 108 10.60 -12.46 -9.25
N GLY A 109 9.37 -12.58 -8.76
CA GLY A 109 8.81 -13.85 -8.31
C GLY A 109 8.68 -14.85 -9.47
N PRO A 110 8.62 -16.16 -9.19
CA PRO A 110 8.34 -17.16 -10.21
C PRO A 110 6.95 -16.89 -10.82
N LEU A 111 6.88 -16.94 -12.14
CA LEU A 111 5.64 -16.84 -12.94
C LEU A 111 4.72 -18.03 -12.67
#